data_AF-A0A969YJG2-F1
#
_entry.id   AF-A0A969YJG2-F1
#
_cell.length_a   1.000
_cell.length_b   1.000
_cell.length_c   1.000
_cell.angle_alpha   90.00
_cell.angle_beta   90.00
_cell.angle_gamma   90.00
#
_symmetry.space_group_name_H-M   'P 1'
#
loop_
_entity.id
_entity.type
_entity.pdbx_description
1 polymer ?
#
loop_
_entity_poly.entity_id
_entity_poly.type
_entity_poly.pdbx_seq_one_letter_code
_entity_poly.pdbx_strand_id
1 'polypeptide(L)'
;MEVQTKGIYSKRPGTGMDQILYYRSQDGTEVPMTGFPSETKDAQDAERRSTIIADYLRVLENCPLSVSRESSLPYPKKIIRHAIIEELRENPASELRNYLEVAYVQLETFLPWDEYRLLRGFQFACAITQEVARSGKPRDIIASARLLDRNEGIRAVEIQESISEQMKKRQEEISSIR
;
A
#
# COMPACT_ATOMS: atom_id res chain seq x y z
N MET A 1 17.70 46.95 4.11
CA MET A 1 18.45 47.02 2.83
C MET A 1 18.20 45.71 2.10
N GLU A 2 17.23 45.72 1.19
CA GLU A 2 16.99 44.61 0.26
C GLU A 2 17.84 44.85 -0.98
N VAL A 3 18.74 43.92 -1.30
CA VAL A 3 19.48 43.93 -2.57
C VAL A 3 18.76 42.97 -3.50
N GLN A 4 17.91 43.52 -4.37
CA GLN A 4 17.33 42.78 -5.50
C GLN A 4 18.43 42.49 -6.52
N THR A 5 18.95 41.27 -6.53
CA THR A 5 19.84 40.79 -7.59
C THR A 5 19.01 40.39 -8.81
N LYS A 6 18.80 41.33 -9.72
CA LYS A 6 18.29 41.04 -11.07
C LYS A 6 19.37 40.33 -11.88
N GLY A 7 19.30 39.00 -11.94
CA GLY A 7 20.10 38.20 -12.88
C GLY A 7 19.61 38.41 -14.31
N ILE A 8 20.51 38.80 -15.20
CA ILE A 8 20.24 38.93 -16.65
C ILE A 8 20.52 37.56 -17.29
N TYR A 9 19.47 36.87 -17.72
CA TYR A 9 19.57 35.59 -18.42
C TYR A 9 19.83 35.82 -19.91
N SER A 10 20.97 35.34 -20.41
CA SER A 10 21.32 35.38 -21.83
C SER A 10 21.19 34.00 -22.44
N LYS A 11 20.35 33.86 -23.47
CA LYS A 11 20.20 32.63 -24.26
C LYS A 11 21.10 32.73 -25.49
N ARG A 12 22.00 31.75 -25.68
CA ARG A 12 22.66 31.55 -26.98
C ARG A 12 22.05 30.34 -27.70
N PRO A 13 21.81 30.41 -29.01
CA PRO A 13 21.34 29.28 -29.78
C PRO A 13 22.50 28.30 -30.01
N GLY A 14 22.47 27.17 -29.30
CA GLY A 14 23.28 26.00 -29.60
C GLY A 14 22.41 24.94 -30.29
N THR A 15 22.88 24.43 -31.42
CA THR A 15 22.30 23.26 -32.10
C THR A 15 22.61 22.00 -31.31
N GLY A 16 21.63 21.48 -30.55
CA GLY A 16 21.73 20.22 -29.80
C GLY A 16 21.10 20.32 -28.41
N MET A 17 20.40 19.28 -27.99
CA MET A 17 19.56 19.14 -26.78
C MET A 17 20.30 19.24 -25.42
N ASP A 18 21.20 20.19 -25.22
CA ASP A 18 21.78 20.50 -23.91
C ASP A 18 21.84 22.03 -23.72
N GLN A 19 20.80 22.60 -23.12
CA GLN A 19 20.81 24.02 -22.72
C GLN A 19 21.65 24.17 -21.44
N ILE A 20 22.93 24.51 -21.60
CA ILE A 20 23.80 24.87 -20.47
C ILE A 20 23.47 26.31 -20.05
N LEU A 21 22.94 26.48 -18.85
CA LEU A 21 22.73 27.79 -18.23
C LEU A 21 24.06 28.30 -17.63
N TYR A 22 24.36 29.56 -17.89
CA TYR A 22 25.54 30.25 -17.36
C TYR A 22 25.07 31.40 -16.47
N TYR A 23 25.75 31.62 -15.34
CA TYR A 23 25.66 32.88 -14.63
C TYR A 23 26.93 33.70 -14.90
N ARG A 24 26.76 35.00 -15.12
CA ARG A 24 27.85 35.94 -15.30
C ARG A 24 28.18 36.57 -13.95
N SER A 25 29.38 36.31 -13.46
CA SER A 25 29.90 36.93 -12.24
C SER A 25 30.23 38.43 -12.48
N GLN A 26 30.36 39.21 -11.40
CA GLN A 26 30.60 40.66 -11.46
C GLN A 26 31.95 41.04 -12.09
N ASP A 27 32.88 40.09 -12.14
CA ASP A 27 34.19 40.16 -12.82
C ASP A 27 34.11 39.79 -14.31
N GLY A 28 32.92 39.45 -14.83
CA GLY A 28 32.70 39.09 -16.23
C GLY A 28 32.98 37.63 -16.57
N THR A 29 33.35 36.81 -15.59
CA THR A 29 33.64 35.38 -15.79
C THR A 29 32.32 34.60 -15.98
N GLU A 30 32.20 33.87 -17.09
CA GLU A 30 31.07 33.00 -17.39
C GLU A 30 31.38 31.58 -16.88
N VAL A 31 30.71 31.17 -15.79
CA VAL A 31 30.91 29.85 -15.18
C VAL A 31 29.75 28.94 -15.62
N PRO A 32 30.02 27.79 -16.24
CA PRO A 32 28.97 26.84 -16.58
C PRO A 32 28.34 26.30 -15.29
N MET A 33 27.01 26.32 -15.17
CA MET A 33 26.31 25.62 -14.09
C MET A 33 26.34 24.12 -14.33
N THR A 34 27.50 23.49 -14.12
CA THR A 34 27.61 22.03 -14.05
C THR A 34 27.30 21.60 -12.62
N GLY A 35 26.04 21.26 -12.35
CA GLY A 35 25.67 20.61 -11.10
C GLY A 35 24.48 21.23 -10.37
N PHE A 36 23.32 21.36 -11.03
CA PHE A 36 22.10 21.15 -10.25
C PHE A 36 21.99 19.64 -10.01
N PRO A 37 22.13 19.17 -8.77
CA PRO A 37 21.84 17.77 -8.48
C PRO A 37 20.38 17.50 -8.84
N SER A 38 20.11 16.29 -9.32
CA SER A 38 18.78 15.75 -9.64
C SER A 38 17.90 15.57 -8.38
N GLU A 39 18.02 16.45 -7.38
CA GLU A 39 17.34 16.40 -6.09
C GLU A 39 15.81 16.47 -6.20
N THR A 40 15.29 16.99 -7.32
CA THR A 40 13.84 17.19 -7.46
C THR A 40 13.08 15.91 -7.78
N LYS A 41 13.69 14.96 -8.48
CA LYS A 41 12.99 13.73 -8.90
C LYS A 41 12.92 12.71 -7.75
N ASP A 42 14.05 12.50 -7.07
CA ASP A 42 14.14 11.54 -5.98
C ASP A 42 13.30 12.01 -4.77
N ALA A 43 13.28 13.32 -4.49
CA ALA A 43 12.41 13.89 -3.45
C ALA A 43 10.91 13.77 -3.80
N GLN A 44 10.54 13.99 -5.06
CA GLN A 44 9.15 13.82 -5.51
C GLN A 44 8.71 12.36 -5.45
N ASP A 45 9.59 11.42 -5.80
CA ASP A 45 9.29 9.99 -5.74
C ASP A 45 9.16 9.52 -4.28
N ALA A 46 10.00 10.01 -3.36
CA ALA A 46 9.86 9.75 -1.93
C ALA A 46 8.55 10.29 -1.35
N GLU A 47 8.16 11.53 -1.69
CA GLU A 47 6.89 12.12 -1.26
C GLU A 47 5.68 11.33 -1.76
N ARG A 48 5.71 10.88 -3.02
CA ARG A 48 4.67 10.02 -3.60
C ARG A 48 4.55 8.69 -2.87
N ARG A 49 5.68 8.02 -2.59
CA ARG A 49 5.66 6.76 -1.83
C ARG A 49 5.08 6.96 -0.43
N SER A 50 5.53 8.01 0.26
CA SER A 50 5.02 8.35 1.60
C SER A 50 3.50 8.57 1.59
N THR A 51 3.00 9.27 0.56
CA THR A 51 1.55 9.49 0.39
C THR A 51 0.78 8.18 0.17
N ILE A 52 1.26 7.30 -0.72
CA ILE A 52 0.64 5.99 -0.99
C ILE A 52 0.57 5.15 0.28
N ILE A 53 1.66 5.11 1.04
CA ILE A 53 1.74 4.36 2.30
C ILE A 53 0.79 4.95 3.34
N ALA A 54 0.79 6.27 3.53
CA ALA A 54 -0.06 6.95 4.51
C ALA A 54 -1.55 6.73 4.24
N ASP A 55 -1.97 6.86 2.97
CA ASP A 55 -3.37 6.61 2.59
C ASP A 55 -3.78 5.15 2.83
N TYR A 56 -2.88 4.19 2.55
CA TYR A 56 -3.14 2.79 2.84
C TYR A 56 -3.23 2.51 4.35
N LEU A 57 -2.32 3.05 5.17
CA LEU A 57 -2.35 2.89 6.62
C LEU A 57 -3.65 3.45 7.21
N ARG A 58 -4.15 4.57 6.69
CA ARG A 58 -5.46 5.11 7.06
C ARG A 58 -6.61 4.14 6.77
N VAL A 59 -6.55 3.37 5.68
CA VAL A 59 -7.54 2.32 5.41
C VAL A 59 -7.45 1.21 6.46
N LEU A 60 -6.24 0.79 6.85
CA LEU A 60 -6.05 -0.22 7.88
C LEU A 60 -6.57 0.22 9.25
N GLU A 61 -6.32 1.47 9.66
CA GLU A 61 -6.81 2.03 10.92
C GLU A 61 -8.35 1.99 11.03
N ASN A 62 -9.03 2.23 9.90
CA ASN A 62 -10.48 2.27 9.83
C ASN A 62 -11.11 0.92 9.47
N CYS A 63 -10.33 -0.18 9.51
CA CYS A 63 -10.79 -1.50 9.11
C CYS A 63 -11.12 -2.37 10.34
N PRO A 64 -12.40 -2.47 10.75
CA PRO A 64 -12.77 -3.29 11.91
C PRO A 64 -12.87 -4.79 11.59
N LEU A 65 -12.60 -5.19 10.35
CA LEU A 65 -12.86 -6.54 9.85
C LEU A 65 -11.56 -7.28 9.52
N SER A 66 -11.57 -8.59 9.73
CA SER A 66 -10.46 -9.48 9.36
C SER A 66 -10.23 -9.61 7.84
N VAL A 67 -11.22 -9.22 7.04
CA VAL A 67 -11.17 -9.20 5.57
C VAL A 67 -11.93 -8.00 5.02
N SER A 68 -11.45 -7.45 3.91
CA SER A 68 -12.00 -6.27 3.27
C SER A 68 -12.12 -6.41 1.77
N ARG A 69 -12.81 -5.48 1.12
CA ARG A 69 -12.95 -5.46 -0.35
C ARG A 69 -11.72 -4.83 -0.96
N GLU A 70 -11.18 -5.41 -2.02
CA GLU A 70 -10.06 -4.82 -2.76
C GLU A 70 -10.38 -3.41 -3.27
N SER A 71 -11.63 -3.14 -3.64
CA SER A 71 -12.09 -1.82 -4.06
C SER A 71 -12.06 -0.75 -2.97
N SER A 72 -11.81 -1.11 -1.70
CA SER A 72 -11.63 -0.12 -0.63
C SER A 72 -10.19 0.36 -0.50
N LEU A 73 -9.24 -0.22 -1.25
CA LEU A 73 -7.88 0.27 -1.28
C LEU A 73 -7.80 1.59 -2.07
N PRO A 74 -6.97 2.56 -1.60
CA PRO A 74 -6.80 3.83 -2.29
C PRO A 74 -6.00 3.67 -3.59
N TYR A 75 -5.17 2.62 -3.66
CA TYR A 75 -4.36 2.27 -4.82
C TYR A 75 -4.38 0.74 -5.05
N PRO A 76 -4.10 0.27 -6.27
CA PRO A 76 -3.94 -1.16 -6.54
C PRO A 76 -2.87 -1.80 -5.64
N LYS A 77 -3.09 -3.04 -5.19
CA LYS A 77 -2.14 -3.76 -4.30
C LYS A 77 -0.69 -3.71 -4.79
N LYS A 78 -0.46 -3.86 -6.10
CA LYS A 78 0.88 -3.82 -6.70
C LYS A 78 1.59 -2.50 -6.42
N ILE A 79 0.88 -1.38 -6.49
CA ILE A 79 1.45 -0.03 -6.26
C ILE A 79 1.80 0.13 -4.78
N ILE A 80 0.90 -0.28 -3.88
CA ILE A 80 1.13 -0.21 -2.43
C ILE A 80 2.32 -1.10 -2.04
N ARG A 81 2.37 -2.34 -2.52
CA ARG A 81 3.49 -3.27 -2.28
C ARG A 81 4.82 -2.65 -2.70
N HIS A 82 4.86 -2.07 -3.91
CA HIS A 82 6.07 -1.45 -4.41
C HIS A 82 6.51 -0.26 -3.55
N ALA A 83 5.57 0.63 -3.18
CA ALA A 83 5.87 1.75 -2.31
C ALA A 83 6.44 1.30 -0.96
N ILE A 84 5.85 0.27 -0.33
CA ILE A 84 6.34 -0.28 0.94
C ILE A 84 7.73 -0.90 0.79
N ILE A 85 7.97 -1.69 -0.26
CA ILE A 85 9.28 -2.33 -0.49
C ILE A 85 10.38 -1.28 -0.66
N GLU A 86 10.15 -0.25 -1.47
CA GLU A 86 11.13 0.81 -1.71
C GLU A 86 11.38 1.61 -0.43
N GLU A 87 10.34 1.92 0.34
CA GLU A 87 10.49 2.60 1.63
C GLU A 87 11.34 1.78 2.61
N LEU A 88 11.14 0.46 2.68
CA LEU A 88 11.93 -0.43 3.52
C LEU A 88 13.38 -0.58 3.06
N ARG A 89 13.65 -0.41 1.76
CA ARG A 89 15.00 -0.45 1.19
C ARG A 89 15.77 0.83 1.45
N GLU A 90 15.11 1.98 1.28
CA GLU A 90 15.73 3.29 1.51
C GLU A 90 15.94 3.56 3.01
N ASN A 91 15.01 3.11 3.86
CA ASN A 91 15.03 3.36 5.30
C ASN A 91 15.07 2.05 6.13
N PRO A 92 16.14 1.25 6.04
CA PRO A 92 16.18 -0.09 6.62
C PRO A 92 16.15 -0.11 8.15
N ALA A 93 16.57 0.97 8.80
CA ALA A 93 16.57 1.16 10.25
C ALA A 93 15.36 1.95 10.78
N SER A 94 14.35 2.17 9.93
CA SER A 94 13.13 2.90 10.32
C SER A 94 12.42 2.20 11.48
N GLU A 95 12.01 2.97 12.49
CA GLU A 95 11.14 2.49 13.58
C GLU A 95 9.80 1.96 13.05
N LEU A 96 9.38 2.43 11.87
CA LEU A 96 8.15 1.99 11.22
C LEU A 96 8.29 0.66 10.49
N ARG A 97 9.50 0.10 10.38
CA ARG A 97 9.77 -1.12 9.61
C ARG A 97 8.83 -2.26 9.95
N ASN A 98 8.70 -2.60 11.24
CA ASN A 98 7.84 -3.70 11.67
C ASN A 98 6.37 -3.46 11.30
N TYR A 99 5.89 -2.22 11.42
CA TYR A 99 4.52 -1.88 11.05
C TYR A 99 4.30 -1.98 9.53
N LEU A 100 5.28 -1.56 8.73
CA LEU A 100 5.23 -1.66 7.28
C LEU A 100 5.32 -3.13 6.80
N GLU A 101 6.14 -3.96 7.45
CA GLU A 101 6.19 -5.41 7.18
C GLU A 101 4.82 -6.07 7.44
N VAL A 102 4.17 -5.75 8.56
CA VAL A 102 2.81 -6.24 8.87
C VAL A 102 1.80 -5.70 7.85
N ALA A 103 1.83 -4.39 7.55
CA ALA A 103 0.92 -3.77 6.59
C ALA A 103 1.06 -4.37 5.18
N TYR A 104 2.29 -4.72 4.79
CA TYR A 104 2.58 -5.40 3.52
C TYR A 104 1.87 -6.74 3.42
N VAL A 105 1.94 -7.55 4.48
CA VAL A 105 1.28 -8.87 4.54
C VAL A 105 -0.25 -8.72 4.61
N GLN A 106 -0.75 -7.72 5.34
CA GLN A 106 -2.18 -7.47 5.47
C GLN A 106 -2.89 -7.12 4.15
N LEU A 107 -2.16 -6.72 3.11
CA LEU A 107 -2.75 -6.50 1.78
C LEU A 107 -3.46 -7.73 1.21
N GLU A 108 -3.08 -8.95 1.63
CA GLU A 108 -3.72 -10.18 1.15
C GLU A 108 -5.14 -10.38 1.71
N THR A 109 -5.53 -9.65 2.76
CA THR A 109 -6.89 -9.70 3.33
C THR A 109 -7.92 -8.90 2.53
N PHE A 110 -7.46 -8.13 1.53
CA PHE A 110 -8.33 -7.37 0.63
C PHE A 110 -8.71 -8.25 -0.56
N LEU A 111 -9.97 -8.65 -0.66
CA LEU A 111 -10.43 -9.66 -1.60
C LEU A 111 -11.23 -9.06 -2.76
N PRO A 112 -11.20 -9.72 -3.94
CA PRO A 112 -12.18 -9.46 -4.99
C PRO A 112 -13.62 -9.59 -4.45
N TRP A 113 -14.55 -8.89 -5.09
CA TRP A 113 -15.93 -8.80 -4.61
C TRP A 113 -16.60 -10.16 -4.37
N ASP A 114 -16.40 -11.12 -5.28
CA ASP A 114 -17.05 -12.43 -5.18
C ASP A 114 -16.54 -13.24 -3.99
N GLU A 115 -15.23 -13.26 -3.76
CA GLU A 115 -14.59 -13.93 -2.62
C GLU A 115 -14.96 -13.24 -1.30
N TYR A 116 -14.91 -11.91 -1.27
CA TYR A 116 -15.35 -11.12 -0.11
C TYR A 116 -16.79 -11.45 0.26
N ARG A 117 -17.71 -11.43 -0.72
CA ARG A 117 -19.14 -11.69 -0.50
C ARG A 117 -19.37 -13.09 0.05
N LEU A 118 -18.71 -14.10 -0.53
CA LEU A 118 -18.82 -15.49 -0.08
C LEU A 118 -18.35 -15.62 1.37
N LEU A 119 -17.12 -15.16 1.66
CA LEU A 119 -16.54 -15.31 2.98
C LEU A 119 -17.34 -14.55 4.05
N ARG A 120 -17.84 -13.35 3.73
CA ARG A 120 -18.72 -12.58 4.63
C ARG A 120 -20.07 -13.25 4.85
N GLY A 121 -20.67 -13.80 3.79
CA GLY A 121 -21.90 -14.56 3.88
C GLY A 121 -21.75 -15.77 4.80
N PHE A 122 -20.65 -16.52 4.63
CA PHE A 122 -20.31 -17.65 5.48
C PHE A 122 -20.08 -17.25 6.94
N GLN A 123 -19.29 -16.20 7.20
CA GLN A 123 -19.07 -15.68 8.57
C GLN A 123 -20.38 -15.27 9.25
N PHE A 124 -21.27 -14.61 8.51
CA PHE A 124 -22.58 -14.22 9.02
C PHE A 124 -23.48 -15.43 9.31
N ALA A 125 -23.49 -16.43 8.43
CA ALA A 125 -24.20 -17.68 8.66
C ALA A 125 -23.68 -18.44 9.89
N CYS A 126 -22.37 -18.47 10.10
CA CYS A 126 -21.75 -19.04 11.28
C CYS A 126 -22.18 -18.31 12.56
N ALA A 127 -22.21 -16.98 12.55
CA ALA A 127 -22.67 -16.19 13.69
C ALA A 127 -24.13 -16.48 14.05
N ILE A 128 -25.02 -16.55 13.05
CA ILE A 128 -26.42 -16.92 13.26
C ILE A 128 -26.55 -18.35 13.79
N THR A 129 -25.81 -19.29 13.18
CA THR A 129 -25.82 -20.70 13.58
C THR A 129 -25.41 -20.86 15.04
N GLN A 130 -24.35 -20.17 15.46
CA GLN A 130 -23.90 -20.16 16.85
C GLN A 130 -24.98 -19.60 17.78
N GLU A 131 -25.63 -18.50 17.41
CA GLU A 131 -26.70 -17.91 18.21
C GLU A 131 -27.91 -18.84 18.36
N VAL A 132 -28.34 -19.48 17.27
CA VAL A 132 -29.44 -20.45 17.30
C VAL A 132 -29.09 -21.68 18.13
N ALA A 133 -27.86 -22.19 18.00
CA ALA A 133 -27.39 -23.35 18.75
C ALA A 133 -27.25 -23.10 20.26
N ARG A 134 -27.02 -21.84 20.70
CA ARG A 134 -26.93 -21.47 22.13
C ARG A 134 -28.20 -21.77 22.92
N SER A 135 -29.35 -21.89 22.26
CA SER A 135 -30.61 -22.29 22.90
C SER A 135 -30.57 -23.71 23.50
N GLY A 136 -29.67 -24.57 23.03
CA GLY A 136 -29.55 -25.97 23.44
C GLY A 136 -30.74 -26.87 23.04
N LYS A 137 -31.74 -26.33 22.33
CA LYS A 137 -32.94 -27.09 21.95
C LYS A 137 -32.63 -27.97 20.73
N PRO A 138 -33.04 -29.27 20.73
CA PRO A 138 -32.76 -30.18 19.62
C PRO A 138 -33.23 -29.66 18.25
N ARG A 139 -34.37 -28.97 18.17
CA ARG A 139 -34.88 -28.39 16.92
C ARG A 139 -33.99 -27.27 16.40
N ASP A 140 -33.45 -26.46 17.30
CA ASP A 140 -32.61 -25.31 16.96
C ASP A 140 -31.21 -25.77 16.52
N ILE A 141 -30.70 -26.85 17.13
CA ILE A 141 -29.46 -27.53 16.69
C ILE A 141 -29.61 -28.11 15.28
N ILE A 142 -30.75 -28.76 14.97
CA ILE A 142 -31.02 -29.27 13.62
C ILE A 142 -31.19 -28.12 12.62
N ALA A 143 -31.84 -27.03 13.02
CA ALA A 143 -32.00 -25.84 12.19
C ALA A 143 -30.64 -25.18 11.89
N SER A 144 -29.75 -25.08 12.88
CA SER A 144 -28.42 -24.51 12.71
C SER A 144 -27.54 -25.37 11.80
N ALA A 145 -27.61 -26.71 11.91
CA ALA A 145 -26.91 -27.61 11.00
C ALA A 145 -27.35 -27.43 9.53
N ARG A 146 -28.67 -27.28 9.29
CA ARG A 146 -29.22 -27.02 7.94
C ARG A 146 -28.81 -25.66 7.37
N LEU A 147 -28.56 -24.67 8.23
CA LEU A 147 -28.05 -23.37 7.80
C LEU A 147 -26.59 -23.50 7.33
N LEU A 148 -25.75 -24.26 8.03
CA LEU A 148 -24.35 -24.47 7.63
C LEU A 148 -24.22 -25.23 6.30
N ASP A 149 -25.00 -26.29 6.09
CA ASP A 149 -24.96 -27.11 4.86
C ASP A 149 -25.25 -26.29 3.58
N ARG A 150 -25.92 -25.15 3.71
CA ARG A 150 -26.32 -24.31 2.57
C ARG A 150 -25.32 -23.20 2.21
N ASN A 151 -24.25 -23.02 2.99
CA ASN A 151 -23.45 -21.77 2.94
C ASN A 151 -22.05 -21.91 2.32
N GLU A 152 -21.85 -22.79 1.33
CA GLU A 152 -20.58 -22.93 0.57
C GLU A 152 -19.33 -22.98 1.46
N GLY A 153 -19.43 -23.60 2.65
CA GLY A 153 -18.39 -23.51 3.69
C GLY A 153 -17.02 -24.02 3.23
N ILE A 154 -16.99 -25.04 2.36
CA ILE A 154 -15.74 -25.54 1.77
C ILE A 154 -15.02 -24.42 1.01
N ARG A 155 -15.73 -23.67 0.16
CA ARG A 155 -15.14 -22.56 -0.60
C ARG A 155 -14.70 -21.41 0.30
N ALA A 156 -15.45 -21.15 1.38
CA ALA A 156 -15.05 -20.14 2.36
C ALA A 156 -13.72 -20.50 3.04
N VAL A 157 -13.54 -21.77 3.38
CA VAL A 157 -12.29 -22.30 3.94
C VAL A 157 -11.17 -22.21 2.91
N GLU A 158 -11.38 -22.64 1.67
CA GLU A 158 -10.39 -22.53 0.59
C GLU A 158 -9.89 -21.09 0.39
N ILE A 159 -10.80 -20.10 0.46
CA ILE A 159 -10.44 -18.68 0.39
C ILE A 159 -9.56 -18.29 1.59
N GLN A 160 -9.91 -18.70 2.82
CA GLN A 160 -9.09 -18.39 4.00
C GLN A 160 -7.72 -19.05 3.97
N GLU A 161 -7.64 -20.30 3.48
CA GLU A 161 -6.38 -21.00 3.26
C GLU A 161 -5.53 -20.28 2.23
N SER A 162 -6.13 -19.88 1.10
CA SER A 162 -5.45 -19.09 0.06
C SER A 162 -4.89 -17.78 0.61
N ILE A 163 -5.67 -17.02 1.39
CA ILE A 163 -5.19 -15.80 2.06
C ILE A 163 -3.99 -16.11 2.95
N SER A 164 -4.09 -17.15 3.78
CA SER A 164 -3.03 -17.54 4.71
C SER A 164 -1.74 -17.94 3.99
N GLU A 165 -1.84 -18.68 2.90
CA GLU A 165 -0.71 -19.04 2.05
C GLU A 165 -0.07 -17.81 1.40
N GLN A 166 -0.87 -16.88 0.87
CA GLN A 166 -0.35 -15.64 0.29
C GLN A 166 0.33 -14.78 1.35
N MET A 167 -0.27 -14.63 2.53
CA MET A 167 0.32 -13.90 3.65
C MET A 167 1.68 -14.49 4.04
N LYS A 168 1.79 -15.82 4.12
CA LYS A 168 3.06 -16.50 4.39
C LYS A 168 4.11 -16.21 3.32
N LYS A 169 3.74 -16.31 2.04
CA LYS A 169 4.63 -15.96 0.92
C LYS A 169 5.09 -14.51 0.99
N ARG A 170 4.21 -13.57 1.35
CA ARG A 170 4.57 -12.16 1.53
C ARG A 170 5.47 -11.91 2.73
N GLN A 171 5.28 -12.65 3.82
CA GLN A 171 6.16 -12.58 4.98
C GLN A 171 7.57 -13.06 4.62
N GLU A 172 7.69 -14.14 3.85
CA GLU A 172 8.98 -14.64 3.35
C GLU A 172 9.65 -13.61 2.41
N GLU A 173 8.88 -13.06 1.47
CA GLU A 173 9.35 -12.02 0.55
C GLU A 173 9.88 -10.79 1.30
N ILE A 174 9.10 -10.22 2.23
CA ILE A 174 9.49 -9.01 2.95
C ILE A 174 10.67 -9.26 3.90
N SER A 175 10.76 -10.46 4.48
CA SER A 175 11.88 -10.84 5.35
C SER A 175 13.20 -10.99 4.58
N SER A 176 13.15 -11.25 3.27
CA SER A 176 14.33 -11.33 2.40
C SER A 176 14.96 -9.97 2.07
N ILE A 177 14.26 -8.87 2.37
CA ILE A 177 14.73 -7.49 2.19
C ILE A 177 15.57 -7.02 3.41
N ARG A 178 15.82 -7.92 4.36
CA ARG A 178 16.67 -7.66 5.54
C ARG A 178 18.15 -7.72 5.20
#